data_AF-A0A6J1WY47-F1
#
_entry.id   AF-A0A6J1WY47-F1
#
_cell.length_a   1.000
_cell.length_b   1.000
_cell.length_c   1.000
_cell.angle_alpha   90.00
_cell.angle_beta   90.00
_cell.angle_gamma   90.00
#
_symmetry.space_group_name_H-M   'P 1'
#
loop_
_entity.id
_entity.type
_entity.pdbx_description
1 polymer ?
#
loop_
_entity_poly.entity_id
_entity_poly.type
_entity_poly.pdbx_seq_one_letter_code
_entity_poly.pdbx_strand_id
1 'polypeptide(L)'
;MSIIRTGLQRFANIFSTGPGGILSRFVTSLAPVENKSTPKTTKDVIATCNKLIEENKSRNFAIIHLLGKQWRVTDGDLLVVEGYWPPNIGDQIKLEKVLLAGSKDFSLIGRPLVQPGLVNVTATIISKGLSHTRTHFKKKRRKQYMRINFQRAQQTMLRINSVEIANKINEPAKNVF
;
A
#
# COMPACT_ATOMS: atom_id res chain seq x y z
N MET A 1 65.74 33.48 26.68
CA MET A 1 64.81 32.97 27.71
C MET A 1 64.06 31.78 27.12
N SER A 2 64.03 30.67 27.87
CA SER A 2 63.70 29.25 27.55
C SER A 2 62.65 28.96 26.46
N ILE A 3 62.84 28.00 25.53
CA ILE A 3 62.73 26.51 25.64
C ILE A 3 61.39 26.03 26.24
N ILE A 4 60.62 25.22 25.48
CA ILE A 4 59.92 23.94 25.83
C ILE A 4 58.90 23.66 24.68
N ARG A 5 59.06 22.67 23.78
CA ARG A 5 58.94 21.18 23.85
C ARG A 5 57.51 20.61 24.02
N THR A 6 57.02 20.00 22.93
CA THR A 6 56.41 18.65 22.78
C THR A 6 55.49 18.03 23.84
N GLY A 7 54.40 17.38 23.36
CA GLY A 7 53.80 16.15 23.94
C GLY A 7 52.27 16.21 24.00
N LEU A 8 51.53 15.62 23.05
CA LEU A 8 51.05 14.23 23.10
C LEU A 8 51.21 13.57 24.48
N GLN A 9 50.11 13.35 25.20
CA GLN A 9 49.82 12.11 25.96
C GLN A 9 48.31 11.95 26.21
N ARG A 10 47.91 10.68 26.11
CA ARG A 10 46.60 10.07 26.35
C ARG A 10 46.24 10.06 27.85
N PHE A 11 45.11 9.39 28.12
CA PHE A 11 44.61 8.84 29.39
C PHE A 11 43.62 9.77 30.11
N ALA A 12 42.42 9.36 30.54
CA ALA A 12 41.88 8.02 30.75
C ALA A 12 40.33 8.02 30.68
N ASN A 13 39.79 6.82 30.44
CA ASN A 13 38.41 6.42 30.70
C ASN A 13 37.92 6.87 32.09
N ILE A 14 36.73 7.47 32.14
CA ILE A 14 35.93 7.53 33.37
C ILE A 14 34.58 6.87 33.05
N PHE A 15 34.64 5.56 32.93
CA PHE A 15 33.50 4.71 33.25
C PHE A 15 33.47 4.57 34.77
N SER A 16 32.62 5.36 35.44
CA SER A 16 32.20 5.07 36.82
C SER A 16 30.69 5.00 36.87
N THR A 17 30.20 3.76 36.94
CA THR A 17 28.84 3.36 37.25
C THR A 17 28.45 3.84 38.64
N GLY A 18 27.50 4.77 38.72
CA GLY A 18 26.87 5.21 39.98
C GLY A 18 25.38 5.47 39.76
N PRO A 19 24.48 4.96 40.63
CA PRO A 19 23.04 5.06 40.45
C PRO A 19 22.55 6.39 41.03
N GLY A 20 22.47 7.44 40.22
CA GLY A 20 21.98 8.72 40.76
C GLY A 20 22.04 9.94 39.85
N GLY A 21 22.23 9.77 38.55
CA GLY A 21 22.23 10.88 37.59
C GLY A 21 20.83 11.21 37.08
N ILE A 22 20.44 12.49 37.17
CA ILE A 22 19.17 13.07 36.68
C ILE A 22 18.96 12.92 35.15
N LEU A 23 19.96 12.38 34.44
CA LEU A 23 19.95 12.14 33.00
C LEU A 23 19.67 10.68 32.58
N SER A 24 19.20 9.81 33.48
CA SER A 24 18.87 8.40 33.15
C SER A 24 17.42 8.14 32.74
N ARG A 25 16.54 9.15 32.72
CA ARG A 25 15.11 8.95 32.42
C ARG A 25 14.76 8.64 30.95
N PHE A 26 15.74 8.62 30.05
CA PHE A 26 15.56 8.28 28.64
C PHE A 26 16.17 6.93 28.23
N VAL A 27 16.39 6.01 29.17
CA VAL A 27 16.48 4.60 28.81
C VAL A 27 15.07 4.04 28.87
N THR A 28 14.33 4.15 27.77
CA THR A 28 13.16 3.31 27.56
C THR A 28 13.69 1.89 27.64
N SER A 29 13.44 1.18 28.73
CA SER A 29 13.53 -0.26 28.73
C SER A 29 12.55 -0.71 27.66
N LEU A 30 13.05 -1.01 26.47
CA LEU A 30 12.35 -1.84 25.52
C LEU A 30 12.19 -3.18 26.24
N ALA A 31 11.10 -3.31 27.00
CA ALA A 31 10.64 -4.62 27.41
C ALA A 31 10.63 -5.46 26.12
N PRO A 32 11.28 -6.63 26.08
CA PRO A 32 11.16 -7.49 24.93
C PRO A 32 9.67 -7.64 24.70
N VAL A 33 9.21 -7.25 23.51
CA VAL A 33 7.81 -7.44 23.12
C VAL A 33 7.55 -8.92 23.36
N GLU A 34 6.81 -9.24 24.42
CA GLU A 34 6.45 -10.62 24.70
C GLU A 34 5.77 -11.10 23.43
N ASN A 35 6.36 -12.11 22.80
CA ASN A 35 5.75 -12.83 21.69
C ASN A 35 4.51 -13.51 22.27
N LYS A 36 3.41 -12.76 22.41
CA LYS A 36 2.12 -13.26 22.83
C LYS A 36 1.82 -14.42 21.89
N SER A 37 1.88 -15.63 22.43
CA SER A 37 1.42 -16.82 21.73
C SER A 37 0.05 -16.47 21.15
N THR A 38 -0.07 -16.47 19.82
CA THR A 38 -1.36 -16.19 19.15
C THR A 38 -2.42 -17.03 19.87
N PRO A 39 -3.53 -16.43 20.35
CA PRO A 39 -4.56 -17.21 21.02
C PRO A 39 -4.97 -18.36 20.09
N LYS A 40 -5.15 -19.58 20.62
CA LYS A 40 -5.44 -20.79 19.82
C LYS A 40 -6.54 -20.54 18.78
N THR A 41 -7.56 -19.76 19.20
CA THR A 41 -8.64 -19.22 18.38
C THR A 41 -8.20 -18.59 17.05
N THR A 42 -7.12 -17.80 17.04
CA THR A 42 -6.62 -17.16 15.80
C THR A 42 -6.11 -18.20 14.80
N LYS A 43 -5.41 -19.24 15.27
CA LYS A 43 -4.89 -20.30 14.42
C LYS A 43 -6.02 -21.11 13.80
N ASP A 44 -7.05 -21.39 14.58
CA ASP A 44 -8.24 -22.12 14.14
C ASP A 44 -9.00 -21.33 13.06
N VAL A 45 -9.21 -20.02 13.29
CA VAL A 45 -9.84 -19.13 12.29
C VAL A 45 -9.03 -19.09 11.00
N ILE A 46 -7.71 -18.94 11.08
CA ILE A 46 -6.85 -18.96 9.87
C ILE A 46 -6.97 -20.28 9.13
N ALA A 47 -6.99 -21.41 9.85
CA ALA A 47 -7.19 -22.72 9.23
C ALA A 47 -8.57 -22.84 8.55
N THR A 48 -9.63 -22.29 9.14
CA THR A 48 -10.95 -22.25 8.49
C THR A 48 -10.95 -21.37 7.23
N CYS A 49 -10.33 -20.19 7.26
CA CYS A 49 -10.22 -19.33 6.09
C CYS A 49 -9.41 -19.99 4.97
N ASN A 50 -8.31 -20.68 5.30
CA ASN A 50 -7.51 -21.40 4.32
C ASN A 50 -8.33 -22.51 3.63
N LYS A 51 -9.18 -23.23 4.37
CA LYS A 51 -10.11 -24.20 3.77
C LYS A 51 -11.11 -23.52 2.82
N LEU A 52 -11.69 -22.39 3.22
CA LEU A 52 -12.63 -21.64 2.38
C LEU A 52 -11.97 -21.08 1.10
N ILE A 53 -10.70 -20.68 1.18
CA ILE A 53 -9.91 -20.26 0.01
C ILE A 53 -9.73 -21.44 -0.96
N GLU A 54 -9.39 -22.63 -0.46
CA GLU A 54 -9.25 -23.85 -1.27
C GLU A 54 -10.57 -24.24 -1.96
N GLU A 55 -11.71 -24.05 -1.28
CA GLU A 55 -13.03 -24.35 -1.83
C GLU A 55 -13.47 -23.40 -2.96
N ASN A 56 -12.99 -22.15 -2.96
CA ASN A 56 -13.26 -21.10 -3.96
C ASN A 56 -14.73 -21.04 -4.47
N LYS A 57 -15.70 -21.10 -3.54
CA LYS A 57 -17.13 -21.23 -3.86
C LYS A 57 -17.79 -19.97 -4.41
N SER A 58 -17.20 -18.79 -4.21
CA SER A 58 -17.86 -17.52 -4.48
C SER A 58 -16.96 -16.51 -5.18
N ARG A 59 -17.58 -15.53 -5.84
CA ARG A 59 -16.86 -14.46 -6.55
C ARG A 59 -16.17 -13.54 -5.57
N ASN A 60 -14.88 -13.34 -5.76
CA ASN A 60 -14.07 -12.49 -4.91
C ASN A 60 -14.17 -11.01 -5.33
N PHE A 61 -13.84 -10.14 -4.40
CA PHE A 61 -13.68 -8.71 -4.65
C PHE A 61 -12.41 -8.19 -3.98
N ALA A 62 -11.86 -7.11 -4.50
CA ALA A 62 -10.70 -6.46 -3.92
C ALA A 62 -10.88 -4.95 -3.85
N ILE A 63 -10.19 -4.31 -2.91
CA ILE A 63 -9.98 -2.86 -2.88
C ILE A 63 -8.53 -2.62 -3.28
N ILE A 64 -8.36 -2.00 -4.45
CA ILE A 64 -7.06 -1.65 -5.02
C ILE A 64 -6.80 -0.17 -4.86
N HIS A 65 -5.53 0.22 -4.76
CA HIS A 65 -5.10 1.61 -4.80
C HIS A 65 -4.33 1.91 -6.08
N LEU A 66 -4.90 2.76 -6.91
CA LEU A 66 -4.41 3.07 -8.25
C LEU A 66 -4.52 4.58 -8.51
N LEU A 67 -3.42 5.19 -8.97
CA LEU A 67 -3.28 6.63 -9.22
C LEU A 67 -3.85 7.54 -8.09
N GLY A 68 -3.58 7.17 -6.83
CA GLY A 68 -3.99 7.97 -5.66
C GLY A 68 -5.46 7.82 -5.26
N LYS A 69 -6.22 6.94 -5.92
CA LYS A 69 -7.63 6.64 -5.60
C LYS A 69 -7.78 5.16 -5.26
N GLN A 70 -8.77 4.85 -4.44
CA GLN A 70 -9.14 3.47 -4.10
C GLN A 70 -10.35 3.03 -4.91
N TRP A 71 -10.33 1.79 -5.39
CA TRP A 71 -11.39 1.21 -6.20
C TRP A 71 -11.78 -0.15 -5.66
N ARG A 72 -13.09 -0.39 -5.53
CA ARG A 72 -13.64 -1.73 -5.33
C ARG A 72 -13.77 -2.38 -6.70
N VAL A 73 -13.20 -3.56 -6.86
CA VAL A 73 -13.16 -4.29 -8.13
C VAL A 73 -13.54 -5.75 -7.94
N THR A 74 -14.16 -6.31 -8.97
CA THR A 74 -14.48 -7.73 -9.12
C THR A 74 -14.16 -8.20 -10.55
N ASP A 75 -14.22 -9.52 -10.78
CA ASP A 75 -13.86 -10.13 -12.06
C ASP A 75 -14.72 -9.63 -13.23
N GLY A 76 -14.10 -9.12 -14.28
CA GLY A 76 -14.82 -8.59 -15.43
C GLY A 76 -15.45 -7.21 -15.20
N ASP A 77 -15.01 -6.45 -14.21
CA ASP A 77 -15.41 -5.05 -14.08
C ASP A 77 -14.65 -4.15 -15.06
N LEU A 78 -15.29 -3.04 -15.45
CA LEU A 78 -14.68 -1.97 -16.23
C LEU A 78 -14.34 -0.81 -15.31
N LEU A 79 -13.07 -0.40 -15.32
CA LEU A 79 -12.55 0.66 -14.48
C LEU A 79 -12.03 1.80 -15.36
N VAL A 80 -12.56 3.02 -15.17
CA VAL A 80 -12.05 4.22 -15.82
C VAL A 80 -11.18 5.00 -14.86
N VAL A 81 -9.93 5.18 -15.24
CA VAL A 81 -8.94 5.89 -14.45
C VAL A 81 -8.60 7.21 -15.14
N GLU A 82 -8.65 8.30 -14.38
CA GLU A 82 -8.20 9.61 -14.85
C GLU A 82 -6.70 9.79 -14.58
N GLY A 83 -5.97 10.33 -15.55
CA GLY A 83 -4.55 10.63 -15.44
C GLY A 83 -3.73 10.04 -16.59
N TYR A 84 -2.51 10.57 -16.74
CA TYR A 84 -1.52 9.96 -17.62
C TYR A 84 -1.04 8.65 -17.02
N TRP A 85 -0.94 7.61 -17.85
CA TRP A 85 -0.45 6.32 -17.43
C TRP A 85 0.35 5.66 -18.57
N PRO A 86 1.57 5.14 -18.31
CA PRO A 86 2.47 4.68 -19.36
C PRO A 86 2.05 3.41 -20.13
N PRO A 87 1.46 2.33 -19.56
CA PRO A 87 1.35 1.05 -20.27
C PRO A 87 0.38 1.13 -21.47
N ASN A 88 0.62 0.37 -22.53
CA ASN A 88 -0.08 0.52 -23.81
C ASN A 88 -1.45 -0.16 -23.84
N ILE A 89 -2.22 0.11 -24.89
CA ILE A 89 -3.50 -0.57 -25.12
C ILE A 89 -3.22 -2.05 -25.43
N GLY A 90 -3.93 -2.95 -24.76
CA GLY A 90 -3.74 -4.40 -24.87
C GLY A 90 -2.80 -5.00 -23.83
N ASP A 91 -2.00 -4.19 -23.13
CA ASP A 91 -1.08 -4.71 -22.13
C ASP A 91 -1.86 -5.30 -20.94
N GLN A 92 -1.39 -6.46 -20.48
CA GLN A 92 -1.84 -7.09 -19.25
C GLN A 92 -0.95 -6.66 -18.10
N ILE A 93 -1.56 -6.15 -17.04
CA ILE A 93 -0.89 -5.58 -15.88
C ILE A 93 -1.36 -6.28 -14.60
N LYS A 94 -0.45 -6.41 -13.65
CA LYS A 94 -0.74 -6.87 -12.29
C LYS A 94 -0.87 -5.67 -11.35
N LEU A 95 -1.98 -5.59 -10.63
CA LEU A 95 -2.23 -4.52 -9.67
C LEU A 95 -1.72 -4.96 -8.29
N GLU A 96 -0.53 -4.52 -7.93
CA GLU A 96 0.16 -4.97 -6.71
C GLU A 96 -0.41 -4.36 -5.42
N LYS A 97 -0.87 -3.11 -5.48
CA LYS A 97 -1.33 -2.37 -4.30
C LYS A 97 -2.78 -2.75 -3.97
N VAL A 98 -2.94 -3.91 -3.36
CA VAL A 98 -4.21 -4.40 -2.81
C VAL A 98 -4.28 -4.10 -1.32
N LEU A 99 -5.34 -3.43 -0.88
CA LEU A 99 -5.56 -3.05 0.53
C LEU A 99 -6.43 -4.08 1.24
N LEU A 100 -7.41 -4.61 0.53
CA LEU A 100 -8.38 -5.57 1.05
C LEU A 100 -8.76 -6.54 -0.05
N ALA A 101 -8.93 -7.82 0.30
CA ALA A 101 -9.59 -8.81 -0.53
C ALA A 101 -10.70 -9.47 0.28
N GLY A 102 -11.84 -9.73 -0.34
CA GLY A 102 -12.99 -10.30 0.32
C GLY A 102 -13.66 -11.35 -0.53
N SER A 103 -14.24 -12.33 0.15
CA SER A 103 -15.16 -13.32 -0.40
C SER A 103 -16.51 -13.17 0.32
N LYS A 104 -17.44 -14.09 0.09
CA LYS A 104 -18.74 -14.08 0.77
C LYS A 104 -18.60 -14.27 2.29
N ASP A 105 -17.72 -15.18 2.70
CA ASP A 105 -17.67 -15.67 4.08
C ASP A 105 -16.50 -15.10 4.90
N PHE A 106 -15.50 -14.51 4.26
CA PHE A 106 -14.31 -13.96 4.92
C PHE A 106 -13.77 -12.71 4.22
N SER A 107 -12.96 -11.94 4.94
CA SER A 107 -12.24 -10.79 4.41
C SER A 107 -10.80 -10.74 4.93
N LEU A 108 -9.88 -10.39 4.03
CA LEU A 108 -8.46 -10.23 4.26
C LEU A 108 -8.15 -8.72 4.20
N ILE A 109 -7.75 -8.16 5.34
CA ILE A 109 -7.49 -6.72 5.47
C ILE A 109 -5.99 -6.51 5.67
N GLY A 110 -5.39 -5.67 4.82
CA GLY A 110 -3.98 -5.33 4.85
C GLY A 110 -3.59 -4.38 5.99
N ARG A 111 -2.28 -4.26 6.24
CA ARG A 111 -1.69 -3.30 7.19
C ARG A 111 -0.43 -2.63 6.61
N PRO A 112 -0.55 -1.57 5.78
CA PRO A 112 -1.76 -1.09 5.10
C PRO A 112 -2.11 -1.92 3.84
N LEU A 113 -1.16 -2.66 3.28
CA LEU A 113 -1.36 -3.53 2.12
C LEU A 113 -1.51 -4.99 2.55
N VAL A 114 -2.18 -5.77 1.73
CA VAL A 114 -2.20 -7.23 1.83
C VAL A 114 -0.82 -7.77 1.47
N GLN A 115 -0.42 -8.91 2.04
CA GLN A 115 0.87 -9.53 1.74
C GLN A 115 1.02 -9.75 0.22
N PRO A 116 2.16 -9.34 -0.38
CA PRO A 116 2.38 -9.50 -1.80
C PRO A 116 2.33 -10.98 -2.18
N GLY A 117 1.66 -11.29 -3.29
CA GLY A 117 1.47 -12.67 -3.76
C GLY A 117 0.33 -13.44 -3.09
N LEU A 118 -0.24 -12.96 -1.97
CA LEU A 118 -1.45 -13.58 -1.40
C LEU A 118 -2.66 -13.39 -2.32
N VAL A 119 -2.79 -12.19 -2.89
CA VAL A 119 -3.86 -11.80 -3.79
C VAL A 119 -3.25 -11.35 -5.12
N ASN A 120 -3.77 -11.90 -6.22
CA ASN A 120 -3.40 -11.53 -7.57
C ASN A 120 -4.59 -10.85 -8.23
N VAL A 121 -4.45 -9.57 -8.55
CA VAL A 121 -5.42 -8.82 -9.35
C VAL A 121 -4.77 -8.53 -10.70
N THR A 122 -5.34 -9.10 -11.76
CA THR A 122 -4.86 -8.87 -13.13
C THR A 122 -5.87 -8.03 -13.91
N ALA A 123 -5.37 -7.12 -14.73
CA ALA A 123 -6.20 -6.25 -15.56
C ALA A 123 -5.57 -6.06 -16.94
N THR A 124 -6.41 -5.79 -17.94
CA THR A 124 -5.97 -5.44 -19.29
C THR A 124 -6.43 -4.04 -19.65
N ILE A 125 -5.59 -3.28 -20.34
CA ILE A 125 -5.94 -1.95 -20.85
C ILE A 125 -6.75 -2.10 -22.13
N ILE A 126 -7.99 -1.63 -22.11
CA ILE A 126 -8.89 -1.69 -23.28
C ILE A 126 -8.69 -0.49 -24.18
N SER A 127 -8.65 0.71 -23.61
CA SER A 127 -8.61 1.94 -24.39
C SER A 127 -8.00 3.09 -23.61
N LYS A 128 -7.45 4.05 -24.36
CA LYS A 128 -7.00 5.34 -23.86
C LYS A 128 -7.69 6.43 -24.65
N GLY A 129 -8.19 7.44 -23.96
CA GLY A 129 -8.94 8.53 -24.57
C GLY A 129 -8.90 9.80 -23.75
N LEU A 130 -9.68 10.76 -24.21
CA LEU A 130 -9.92 12.02 -23.49
C LEU A 130 -11.34 12.04 -22.97
N SER A 131 -11.53 12.56 -21.77
CA SER A 131 -12.84 12.78 -21.16
C SER A 131 -13.72 13.65 -22.04
N HIS A 132 -15.02 13.69 -21.72
CA HIS A 132 -15.89 14.74 -22.23
C HIS A 132 -15.31 16.12 -21.89
N THR A 133 -15.61 17.10 -22.76
CA THR A 133 -15.18 18.50 -22.58
C THR A 133 -15.82 19.09 -21.34
N ARG A 134 -15.01 19.43 -20.34
CA ARG A 134 -15.45 20.17 -19.15
C ARG A 134 -15.26 21.66 -19.43
N THR A 135 -16.33 22.44 -19.29
CA THR A 135 -16.30 23.89 -19.48
C THR A 135 -16.08 24.60 -18.15
N HIS A 136 -14.98 25.32 -18.02
CA HIS A 136 -14.70 26.17 -16.87
C HIS A 136 -14.99 27.64 -17.24
N PHE A 137 -16.14 28.10 -16.78
CA PHE A 137 -16.65 29.44 -17.07
C PHE A 137 -16.47 30.35 -15.86
N LYS A 138 -15.87 31.53 -16.06
CA LYS A 138 -15.73 32.57 -15.03
C LYS A 138 -16.34 33.88 -15.53
N LYS A 139 -17.24 34.47 -14.74
CA LYS A 139 -17.87 35.77 -15.05
C LYS A 139 -17.87 36.66 -13.81
N LYS A 140 -17.51 37.94 -13.97
CA LYS A 140 -17.71 38.98 -12.94
C LYS A 140 -18.70 40.02 -13.45
N ARG A 141 -19.74 40.28 -12.66
CA ARG A 141 -20.85 41.18 -13.00
C ARG A 141 -20.36 42.63 -13.12
N ARG A 142 -20.81 43.37 -14.15
CA ARG A 142 -20.47 44.78 -14.43
C ARG A 142 -18.96 45.08 -14.52
N LYS A 143 -18.11 44.06 -14.75
CA LYS A 143 -16.66 44.23 -14.90
C LYS A 143 -16.14 43.82 -16.28
N GLN A 144 -17.05 43.57 -17.24
CA GLN A 144 -16.72 43.05 -18.57
C GLN A 144 -15.75 41.85 -18.54
N TYR A 145 -15.75 41.10 -17.44
CA TYR A 145 -14.85 39.97 -17.26
C TYR A 145 -15.66 38.69 -17.48
N MET A 146 -15.33 38.01 -18.57
CA MET A 146 -15.89 36.72 -18.95
C MET A 146 -14.77 35.89 -19.59
N ARG A 147 -14.52 34.69 -19.05
CA ARG A 147 -13.51 33.74 -19.56
C ARG A 147 -14.13 32.36 -19.63
N ILE A 148 -13.92 31.67 -20.74
CA ILE A 148 -14.40 30.31 -20.99
C ILE A 148 -13.19 29.47 -21.35
N ASN A 149 -12.90 28.44 -20.55
CA ASN A 149 -11.82 27.49 -20.83
C ASN A 149 -12.42 26.10 -20.96
N PHE A 150 -12.10 25.42 -22.06
CA PHE A 150 -12.49 24.02 -22.27
C PHE A 150 -11.32 23.12 -21.87
N GLN A 151 -11.56 22.17 -20.99
CA GLN A 151 -10.54 21.23 -20.53
C GLN A 151 -11.02 19.79 -20.69
N ARG A 152 -10.11 18.89 -21.02
CA ARG A 152 -10.35 17.44 -21.14
C ARG A 152 -9.24 16.72 -20.37
N ALA A 153 -9.61 15.74 -19.57
CA ALA A 153 -8.66 14.92 -18.83
C ALA A 153 -8.33 13.67 -19.65
N GLN A 154 -7.08 13.21 -19.59
CA GLN A 154 -6.72 11.90 -20.11
C GLN A 154 -7.37 10.81 -19.26
N GLN A 155 -7.95 9.81 -19.91
CA GLN A 155 -8.61 8.68 -19.28
C GLN A 155 -8.12 7.39 -19.89
N THR A 156 -7.90 6.38 -19.04
CA THR A 156 -7.59 5.01 -19.45
C THR A 156 -8.67 4.09 -18.93
N MET A 157 -9.21 3.26 -19.81
CA MET A 157 -10.19 2.24 -19.46
C MET A 157 -9.51 0.88 -19.32
N LEU A 158 -9.76 0.25 -18.18
CA LEU A 158 -9.24 -1.05 -17.78
C LEU A 158 -10.37 -2.06 -17.69
N ARG A 159 -10.07 -3.31 -18.03
CA ARG A 159 -10.88 -4.47 -17.65
C ARG A 159 -10.15 -5.25 -16.58
N ILE A 160 -10.85 -5.58 -15.51
CA ILE A 160 -10.35 -6.52 -14.52
C ILE A 160 -10.56 -7.93 -15.08
N ASN A 161 -9.48 -8.70 -15.21
CA ASN A 161 -9.56 -10.05 -15.76
C ASN A 161 -9.90 -11.04 -14.65
N SER A 162 -9.09 -11.03 -13.58
CA SER A 162 -9.31 -11.89 -12.42
C SER A 162 -8.81 -11.27 -11.12
N VAL A 163 -9.51 -11.62 -10.04
CA VAL A 163 -9.25 -11.31 -8.63
C VAL A 163 -9.16 -12.63 -7.90
N GLU A 164 -7.94 -13.13 -7.76
CA GLU A 164 -7.67 -14.45 -7.21
C GLU A 164 -6.91 -14.36 -5.88
N ILE A 165 -7.31 -15.17 -4.91
CA ILE A 165 -6.57 -15.37 -3.67
C ILE A 165 -5.74 -16.65 -3.87
N ALA A 166 -4.48 -16.48 -4.26
CA ALA A 166 -3.68 -17.57 -4.82
C ALA A 166 -2.94 -18.41 -3.77
N ASN A 167 -2.59 -17.82 -2.62
CA ASN A 167 -1.79 -18.49 -1.60
C ASN A 167 -2.56 -18.63 -0.28
N LYS A 168 -2.05 -19.50 0.60
CA LYS A 168 -2.57 -19.66 1.96
C LYS A 168 -2.14 -18.48 2.82
N ILE A 169 -2.96 -18.15 3.81
CA ILE A 169 -2.68 -17.09 4.78
C ILE A 169 -1.45 -17.50 5.61
N ASN A 170 -0.50 -16.57 5.79
CA ASN A 170 0.79 -16.71 6.49
C ASN A 170 1.86 -17.58 5.81
N GLU A 171 1.64 -18.03 4.58
CA GLU A 171 2.72 -18.63 3.79
C GLU A 171 3.47 -17.55 3.00
N PRO A 172 4.82 -17.62 2.91
CA PRO A 172 5.57 -16.71 2.06
C PRO A 172 5.18 -16.94 0.59
N ALA A 173 5.15 -15.86 -0.20
CA ALA A 173 4.87 -15.98 -1.62
C ALA A 173 5.92 -16.88 -2.29
N LYS A 174 5.46 -17.89 -3.04
CA LYS A 174 6.33 -18.86 -3.72
C LYS A 174 7.19 -18.25 -4.83
N ASN A 175 6.84 -17.05 -5.30
CA ASN A 175 7.50 -16.35 -6.40
C ASN A 175 7.84 -14.91 -5.97
N VAL A 176 8.94 -14.73 -5.24
CA VAL A 176 9.57 -13.42 -5.02
C VAL A 176 10.91 -13.45 -5.76
N PHE A 177 10.89 -12.98 -7.00
CA PHE A 177 12.07 -12.59 -7.77
C PHE A 177 11.84 -11.16 -8.25
#